data_AF-A0A370AXN0-F1
#
_entry.id   AF-A0A370AXN0-F1
#
_cell.length_a   1.000
_cell.length_b   1.000
_cell.length_c   1.000
_cell.angle_alpha   90.00
_cell.angle_beta   90.00
_cell.angle_gamma   90.00
#
_symmetry.space_group_name_H-M   'P 1'
#
loop_
_entity.id
_entity.type
_entity.pdbx_description
1 polymer ?
#
loop_
_entity_poly.entity_id
_entity_poly.type
_entity_poly.pdbx_seq_one_letter_code
_entity_poly.pdbx_strand_id
1 'polypeptide(L)' 'MSLNFFKTDCQETARKDHEFGICDPQDSTKAYTSTTDPKDLIAIVKNESKKELVFTAIDKCVLSDT' A
#
# COMPACT_ATOMS: atom_id res chain seq x y z
N MET A 1 5.69 6.68 -21.00
CA MET A 1 5.22 5.41 -20.37
C MET A 1 3.87 5.70 -19.73
N SER A 2 2.85 4.88 -19.96
CA SER A 2 1.52 5.09 -19.34
C SER A 2 1.43 4.23 -18.09
N LEU A 3 1.02 4.83 -16.97
CA LEU A 3 0.87 4.18 -15.68
C LEU A 3 -0.59 3.77 -15.48
N ASN A 4 -0.82 2.50 -15.14
CA ASN A 4 -2.14 2.01 -14.76
C ASN A 4 -2.23 1.80 -13.24
N PHE A 5 -2.76 2.81 -12.53
CA PHE A 5 -3.01 2.77 -11.09
C PHE A 5 -4.12 1.81 -10.66
N PHE A 6 -4.87 1.23 -11.60
CA PHE A 6 -5.98 0.32 -11.33
C PHE A 6 -5.65 -1.14 -11.65
N LYS A 7 -4.36 -1.48 -11.73
CA LYS A 7 -3.92 -2.87 -11.88
C LYS A 7 -4.26 -3.63 -10.61
N THR A 8 -5.25 -4.52 -10.68
CA THR A 8 -5.79 -5.28 -9.54
C THR A 8 -4.74 -6.09 -8.80
N ASP A 9 -3.71 -6.60 -9.50
CA ASP A 9 -2.63 -7.38 -8.87
C ASP A 9 -1.73 -6.55 -7.94
N CYS A 10 -1.75 -5.23 -8.14
CA CYS A 10 -1.03 -4.26 -7.31
C CYS A 10 -1.91 -3.65 -6.23
N GLN A 11 -3.20 -4.02 -6.18
CA GLN A 11 -4.14 -3.58 -5.18
C GLN A 11 -4.23 -4.58 -4.03
N GLU A 12 -4.32 -4.05 -2.82
CA GLU A 12 -4.76 -4.83 -1.67
C GLU A 12 -6.28 -4.86 -1.58
N THR A 13 -6.81 -5.81 -0.81
CA THR A 13 -8.23 -5.85 -0.48
C THR A 13 -8.68 -4.52 0.13
N ALA A 14 -9.87 -4.06 -0.28
CA ALA A 14 -10.45 -2.85 0.26
C ALA A 14 -10.54 -2.89 1.78
N ARG A 15 -10.19 -1.79 2.42
CA ARG A 15 -10.08 -1.67 3.88
C ARG A 15 -10.78 -0.43 4.40
N LYS A 16 -11.23 -0.49 5.66
CA LYS A 16 -11.99 0.57 6.37
C LYS A 16 -11.43 0.86 7.75
N ASP A 17 -10.21 0.39 8.02
CA ASP A 17 -9.57 0.61 9.31
C ASP A 17 -9.49 2.10 9.61
N HIS A 18 -9.67 2.43 10.89
CA HIS A 18 -9.57 3.81 11.38
C HIS A 18 -8.14 4.34 11.24
N GLU A 19 -7.16 3.44 11.39
CA GLU A 19 -5.74 3.74 11.22
C GLU A 19 -5.02 2.49 10.72
N PHE A 20 -4.07 2.67 9.81
CA PHE A 20 -3.17 1.61 9.37
C PHE A 20 -1.84 2.18 8.91
N GLY A 21 -0.81 1.36 8.98
CA GLY A 21 0.53 1.66 8.52
C GLY A 21 0.75 1.34 7.05
N ILE A 22 1.64 2.09 6.42
CA ILE A 22 2.28 1.75 5.15
C ILE A 22 3.70 1.28 5.48
N CYS A 23 4.01 0.08 5.01
CA CYS A 23 5.30 -0.56 5.20
C CYS A 23 6.04 -0.59 3.87
N ASP A 24 7.32 -0.24 3.89
CA ASP A 24 8.20 -0.35 2.73
C ASP A 24 9.54 -0.98 3.16
N PRO A 25 9.69 -2.30 2.98
CA PRO A 25 10.86 -3.04 3.45
C PRO A 25 12.16 -2.76 2.67
N GLN A 26 12.14 -1.90 1.63
CA GLN A 26 13.31 -1.53 0.78
C GLN A 26 14.10 -2.70 0.16
N ASP A 27 13.66 -3.94 0.32
CA ASP A 27 14.35 -5.18 -0.06
C ASP A 27 13.92 -5.72 -1.44
N SER A 28 13.44 -4.83 -2.30
CA SER A 28 12.85 -5.13 -3.62
C SER A 28 11.48 -5.81 -3.60
N THR A 29 10.82 -5.92 -2.44
CA THR A 29 9.40 -6.28 -2.39
C THR A 29 8.53 -5.03 -2.48
N LYS A 30 7.29 -5.20 -2.96
CA LYS A 30 6.33 -4.09 -3.07
C LYS A 30 5.91 -3.61 -1.68
N ALA A 31 5.74 -2.29 -1.54
CA ALA A 31 5.13 -1.72 -0.35
C ALA A 31 3.76 -2.35 -0.07
N TYR A 32 3.39 -2.41 1.21
CA TYR A 32 2.15 -3.03 1.65
C TYR A 32 1.58 -2.30 2.87
N THR A 33 0.33 -2.59 3.23
CA THR A 33 -0.31 -1.98 4.39
C THR A 33 -0.53 -2.94 5.55
N SER A 34 -0.44 -2.45 6.78
CA SER A 34 -0.52 -3.28 7.99
C SER A 34 -1.25 -2.56 9.13
N THR A 35 -1.99 -3.28 9.97
CA THR A 35 -2.51 -2.78 11.25
C THR A 35 -1.66 -3.18 12.45
N THR A 36 -0.70 -4.09 12.26
CA THR A 36 0.24 -4.52 13.29
C THR A 36 1.51 -3.69 13.19
N ASP A 37 2.10 -3.32 14.33
CA ASP A 37 3.28 -2.46 14.48
C ASP A 37 4.51 -3.09 13.81
N PRO A 38 4.76 -2.81 12.52
CA PRO A 38 5.77 -3.50 11.72
C PRO A 38 7.10 -2.74 11.81
N LYS A 39 8.22 -3.47 11.78
CA LYS A 39 9.56 -2.86 11.82
C LYS A 39 9.86 -1.93 10.64
N ASP A 40 9.13 -2.08 9.54
CA ASP A 40 9.35 -1.38 8.26
C ASP A 40 8.28 -0.30 8.00
N LEU A 41 7.64 0.20 9.06
CA LEU A 41 6.63 1.26 8.98
C LEU A 41 7.26 2.58 8.57
N ILE A 42 6.81 3.13 7.45
CA ILE A 42 7.29 4.43 6.93
C ILE A 42 6.25 5.55 7.05
N ALA A 43 4.96 5.21 7.13
CA ALA A 43 3.88 6.18 7.27
C ALA A 43 2.65 5.56 7.93
N ILE A 44 1.79 6.42 8.49
CA ILE A 44 0.51 6.04 9.08
C ILE A 44 -0.60 6.80 8.35
N VAL A 45 -1.63 6.07 7.92
CA VAL A 45 -2.85 6.62 7.34
C VAL A 45 -3.91 6.71 8.43
N LYS A 46 -4.37 7.92 8.73
CA LYS A 46 -5.52 8.17 9.60
C LYS A 46 -6.79 8.30 8.76
N ASN A 47 -7.68 7.33 8.89
CA ASN A 47 -8.96 7.26 8.19
C ASN A 47 -10.10 7.34 9.20
N GLU A 48 -10.20 8.49 9.88
CA GLU A 48 -11.12 8.70 11.01
C GLU A 48 -12.59 8.41 10.65
N SER A 49 -12.97 8.70 9.41
CA SER A 49 -14.32 8.44 8.87
C SER A 49 -14.54 7.00 8.39
N LYS A 50 -13.57 6.10 8.54
CA LYS A 50 -13.61 4.70 8.08
C LYS A 50 -14.08 4.55 6.64
N LYS A 51 -13.60 5.43 5.75
CA LYS A 51 -13.88 5.35 4.32
C LYS A 51 -13.30 4.05 3.75
N GLU A 52 -13.94 3.53 2.72
CA GLU A 52 -13.38 2.41 1.97
C GLU A 52 -12.18 2.89 1.17
N LEU A 53 -11.02 2.28 1.41
CA LEU A 53 -9.75 2.63 0.78
C LEU A 53 -9.15 1.38 0.14
N VAL A 54 -8.50 1.55 -1.00
CA VAL A 54 -7.72 0.52 -1.68
C VAL A 54 -6.30 1.05 -1.79
N PHE A 55 -5.34 0.30 -1.24
CA PHE A 55 -3.93 0.62 -1.40
C PHE A 55 -3.41 0.01 -2.70
N THR A 56 -2.68 0.80 -3.50
CA THR A 56 -2.03 0.33 -4.73
C THR A 56 -0.54 0.57 -4.63
N ALA A 57 0.26 -0.49 -4.64
CA ALA A 57 1.72 -0.36 -4.68
C ALA A 57 2.17 0.09 -6.08
N ILE A 58 2.93 1.17 -6.18
CA ILE A 58 3.41 1.70 -7.48
C ILE A 58 4.79 1.16 -7.79
N ASP A 59 5.77 1.43 -6.92
CA ASP A 59 7.11 0.89 -7.05
C ASP A 59 7.10 -0.63 -6.80
N LYS A 60 7.97 -1.35 -7.52
CA LYS A 60 8.05 -2.81 -7.53
C LYS A 60 6.72 -3.53 -7.81
N CYS A 61 5.74 -2.86 -8.45
CA CYS A 61 4.48 -3.49 -8.89
C CYS A 61 3.86 -2.90 -10.16
N VAL A 62 3.30 -1.67 -10.11
CA VAL A 62 2.76 -0.99 -11.31
C VAL A 62 3.93 -0.64 -12.23
N LEU A 63 5.01 -0.14 -11.63
CA LEU A 63 6.33 -0.08 -12.21
C LEU A 63 7.13 -1.25 -11.64
N SER A 64 7.65 -2.09 -12.52
CA SER A 64 8.64 -3.12 -12.16
C SER A 64 9.97 -2.72 -12.77
N ASP A 65 11.06 -2.93 -12.04
CA ASP A 65 12.41 -2.75 -12.59
C ASP A 65 12.60 -3.75 -13.75
N THR A 66 12.55 -3.23 -14.97
CA THR A 66 12.90 -3.95 -16.21
C THR A 66 14.40 -4.06 -16.36
#